data_AF-A0A350DFR1-F1
#
_entry.id   AF-A0A350DFR1-F1
#
_cell.length_a   1.000
_cell.length_b   1.000
_cell.length_c   1.000
_cell.angle_alpha   90.00
_cell.angle_beta   90.00
_cell.angle_gamma   90.00
#
_symmetry.space_group_name_H-M   'P 1'
#
loop_
_entity.id
_entity.type
_entity.pdbx_description
1 polymer ?
#
loop_
_entity_poly.entity_id
_entity_poly.type
_entity_poly.pdbx_seq_one_letter_code
_entity_poly.pdbx_strand_id
1 'polypeptide(L)'
;PHITTDYSEALLEYITPVYSEPKEALAFLSDLHTFTYHHLENEWIWPGSMPSRLSGNDSVPIADYGSSNVGTMKHVYRKGLDVRYGRIMQAIAGVHYNVSLPDDMWHALREMEKATNIPFNDYRSTRYFGMIRHFRRHSWLLLYLFGASPAIDKSFLPNGQVPDKLQPLSDDTYYAPYATTLRMSDLGYQNKVQSQLKICFNSLSNYVNTLRHAISTPWPDYEALGVRNGDEWQQLNANILQIENEYYSDIRPKRVAKHNETPSQALEARGVEYIEVRCLDLNPFDPLGVTESQMRFV
;
A
#
# COMPACT_ATOMS: atom_id res chain seq x y z
N PRO A 1 8.52 13.96 6.53
CA PRO A 1 9.25 13.03 7.42
C PRO A 1 9.76 11.87 6.57
N HIS A 2 10.99 11.39 6.79
CA HIS A 2 11.61 10.33 5.99
C HIS A 2 11.58 8.95 6.66
N ILE A 3 11.32 8.92 7.96
CA ILE A 3 11.12 7.71 8.77
C ILE A 3 9.79 7.91 9.50
N THR A 4 8.90 6.93 9.40
CA THR A 4 7.58 6.90 10.07
C THR A 4 7.21 5.44 10.34
N THR A 5 6.03 5.21 10.90
CA THR A 5 5.41 3.88 11.00
C THR A 5 4.23 3.75 10.04
N ASP A 6 4.00 2.54 9.51
CA ASP A 6 2.76 2.17 8.81
C ASP A 6 1.73 1.69 9.85
N TYR A 7 1.13 0.50 9.71
CA TYR A 7 0.07 0.05 10.60
C TYR A 7 0.53 -0.10 12.06
N SER A 8 1.65 -0.78 12.25
CA SER A 8 2.15 -1.14 13.58
C SER A 8 3.21 -0.17 14.08
N GLU A 9 3.27 0.01 15.40
CA GLU A 9 4.37 0.74 16.05
C GLU A 9 5.74 0.12 15.73
N ALA A 10 5.77 -1.19 15.51
CA ALA A 10 6.98 -1.94 15.12
C ALA A 10 7.20 -2.03 13.60
N LEU A 11 6.33 -1.42 12.78
CA LEU A 11 6.40 -1.48 11.31
C LEU A 11 6.92 -0.16 10.73
N LEU A 12 8.25 -0.07 10.63
CA LEU A 12 8.95 1.07 10.05
C LEU A 12 8.60 1.26 8.56
N GLU A 13 8.42 2.52 8.16
CA GLU A 13 8.23 2.95 6.77
C GLU A 13 9.27 4.03 6.44
N TYR A 14 10.07 3.75 5.41
CA TYR A 14 11.10 4.64 4.88
C TYR A 14 10.63 5.33 3.61
N ILE A 15 10.78 6.67 3.56
CA ILE A 15 10.26 7.50 2.47
C ILE A 15 11.39 8.40 1.95
N THR A 16 11.89 8.10 0.76
CA THR A 16 12.91 8.91 0.09
C THR A 16 12.31 10.21 -0.46
N PRO A 17 13.12 11.27 -0.64
CA PRO A 17 12.81 12.33 -1.60
C PRO A 17 12.59 11.79 -3.02
N VAL A 18 12.06 12.65 -3.88
CA VAL A 18 11.97 12.38 -5.33
C VAL A 18 13.35 12.56 -5.94
N TYR A 19 13.82 11.55 -6.67
CA TYR A 19 15.09 11.56 -7.42
C TYR A 19 14.83 11.20 -8.89
N SER A 20 15.77 11.57 -9.77
CA SER A 20 15.72 11.19 -11.19
C SER A 20 16.49 9.90 -11.47
N GLU A 21 17.48 9.57 -10.64
CA GLU A 21 18.25 8.33 -10.76
C GLU A 21 17.95 7.35 -9.61
N PRO A 22 17.67 6.07 -9.91
CA PRO A 22 17.46 5.05 -8.88
C PRO A 22 18.57 4.95 -7.84
N LYS A 23 19.83 5.14 -8.27
CA LYS A 23 21.00 5.08 -7.39
C LYS A 23 20.99 6.15 -6.30
N GLU A 24 20.49 7.35 -6.59
CA GLU A 24 20.40 8.44 -5.61
C GLU A 24 19.33 8.14 -4.55
N ALA A 25 18.18 7.60 -4.99
CA ALA A 25 17.13 7.15 -4.08
C ALA A 25 17.62 6.01 -3.17
N LEU A 26 18.35 5.03 -3.71
CA LEU A 26 18.93 3.94 -2.93
C LEU A 26 20.01 4.42 -1.95
N ALA A 27 20.85 5.38 -2.34
CA ALA A 27 21.82 5.97 -1.42
C ALA A 27 21.13 6.64 -0.23
N PHE A 28 20.08 7.43 -0.48
CA PHE A 28 19.30 8.05 0.59
C PHE A 28 18.57 7.00 1.46
N LEU A 29 18.00 5.96 0.85
CA LEU A 29 17.37 4.86 1.59
C LEU A 29 18.40 4.12 2.48
N SER A 30 19.62 3.95 1.99
CA SER A 30 20.73 3.40 2.77
C SER A 30 21.10 4.27 3.97
N ASP A 31 21.09 5.61 3.81
CA ASP A 31 21.30 6.53 4.93
C ASP A 31 20.19 6.40 5.98
N LEU A 32 18.92 6.24 5.57
CA LEU A 32 17.80 6.03 6.49
C LEU A 32 17.95 4.72 7.27
N HIS A 33 18.23 3.61 6.58
CA HIS A 33 18.48 2.31 7.23
C HIS A 33 19.66 2.42 8.20
N THR A 34 20.78 3.00 7.76
CA THR A 34 21.97 3.19 8.58
C THR A 34 21.64 4.00 9.83
N PHE A 35 20.98 5.14 9.68
CA PHE A 35 20.55 5.97 10.79
C PHE A 35 19.66 5.19 11.77
N THR A 36 18.67 4.45 11.27
CA THR A 36 17.80 3.64 12.13
C THR A 36 18.58 2.57 12.88
N TYR A 37 19.47 1.81 12.23
CA TYR A 37 20.26 0.77 12.91
C TYR A 37 21.21 1.32 13.99
N HIS A 38 21.62 2.59 13.93
CA HIS A 38 22.36 3.23 15.03
C HIS A 38 21.49 3.55 16.25
N HIS A 39 20.17 3.55 16.10
CA HIS A 39 19.19 3.85 17.15
C HIS A 39 18.32 2.64 17.53
N LEU A 40 18.34 1.56 16.73
CA LEU A 40 17.82 0.26 17.11
C LEU A 40 18.83 -0.37 18.05
N GLU A 41 18.43 -0.63 19.30
CA GLU A 41 19.30 -1.21 20.31
C GLU A 41 19.62 -2.68 20.00
N ASN A 42 18.76 -3.59 20.47
CA ASN A 42 18.91 -5.05 20.28
C ASN A 42 17.89 -5.60 19.27
N GLU A 43 17.33 -4.72 18.44
CA GLU A 43 16.28 -5.05 17.47
C GLU A 43 16.83 -5.13 16.05
N TRP A 44 16.15 -5.94 15.23
CA TRP A 44 16.49 -6.14 13.84
C TRP A 44 15.29 -5.85 12.96
N ILE A 45 15.53 -5.18 11.84
CA ILE A 45 14.52 -4.99 10.80
C ILE A 45 14.33 -6.33 10.06
N TRP A 46 13.08 -6.78 9.98
CA TRP A 46 12.72 -8.00 9.27
C TRP A 46 12.86 -7.82 7.75
N PRO A 47 13.57 -8.72 7.04
CA PRO A 47 13.87 -8.54 5.61
C PRO A 47 12.78 -9.06 4.66
N GLY A 48 11.76 -9.76 5.16
CA GLY A 48 10.75 -10.44 4.34
C GLY A 48 9.41 -9.70 4.29
N SER A 49 8.67 -9.86 3.19
CA SER A 49 7.32 -9.30 3.05
C SER A 49 6.30 -9.92 4.00
N MET A 50 6.30 -11.26 4.13
CA MET A 50 5.45 -11.93 5.11
C MET A 50 6.12 -11.85 6.47
N PRO A 51 5.37 -11.55 7.54
CA PRO A 51 5.95 -11.45 8.88
C PRO A 51 6.52 -12.79 9.34
N SER A 52 7.45 -12.73 10.29
CA SER A 52 7.92 -13.92 11.00
C SER A 52 6.84 -14.44 11.96
N ARG A 53 7.23 -15.30 12.91
CA ARG A 53 6.32 -15.79 13.96
C ARG A 53 5.65 -14.64 14.72
N LEU A 54 4.33 -14.70 14.81
CA LEU A 54 3.48 -13.80 15.58
C LEU A 54 2.86 -14.53 16.78
N SER A 55 2.62 -13.80 17.85
CA SER A 55 1.96 -14.29 19.08
C SER A 55 0.52 -13.79 19.14
N GLY A 56 -0.23 -13.97 18.05
CA GLY A 56 -1.60 -13.49 17.90
C GLY A 56 -1.71 -11.99 17.57
N ASN A 57 -2.94 -11.49 17.43
CA ASN A 57 -3.21 -10.11 17.02
C ASN A 57 -2.54 -9.07 17.93
N ASP A 58 -2.56 -9.27 19.24
CA ASP A 58 -2.01 -8.31 20.19
C ASP A 58 -0.48 -8.19 20.17
N SER A 59 0.21 -9.14 19.54
CA SER A 59 1.66 -9.03 19.28
C SER A 59 2.02 -8.01 18.19
N VAL A 60 1.03 -7.50 17.46
CA VAL A 60 1.19 -6.43 16.47
C VAL A 60 0.62 -5.13 17.08
N PRO A 61 1.45 -4.29 17.74
CA PRO A 61 0.98 -3.07 18.40
C PRO A 61 0.52 -2.04 17.38
N ILE A 62 -0.61 -1.37 17.59
CA ILE A 62 -1.08 -0.29 16.71
C ILE A 62 -0.18 0.94 16.88
N ALA A 63 0.22 1.56 15.76
CA ALA A 63 1.07 2.75 15.80
C ALA A 63 0.46 3.90 16.63
N ASP A 64 1.29 4.55 17.45
CA ASP A 64 0.94 5.70 18.28
C ASP A 64 1.51 6.99 17.69
N TYR A 65 0.64 7.98 17.48
CA TYR A 65 0.99 9.30 16.94
C TYR A 65 0.70 10.43 17.94
N GLY A 66 0.56 10.09 19.22
CA GLY A 66 0.24 11.00 20.31
C GLY A 66 -1.21 11.49 20.31
N SER A 67 -1.50 12.47 21.17
CA SER A 67 -2.86 12.91 21.51
C SER A 67 -3.44 14.02 20.63
N SER A 68 -2.71 14.47 19.59
CA SER A 68 -3.24 15.46 18.65
C SER A 68 -4.42 14.90 17.86
N ASN A 69 -5.34 15.75 17.38
CA ASN A 69 -6.49 15.27 16.58
C ASN A 69 -6.07 14.43 15.37
N VAL A 70 -4.98 14.81 14.69
CA VAL A 70 -4.43 14.06 13.56
C VAL A 70 -3.84 12.72 14.02
N GLY A 71 -3.13 12.71 15.16
CA GLY A 71 -2.59 11.49 15.75
C GLY A 71 -3.69 10.51 16.16
N THR A 72 -4.69 11.01 16.88
CA THR A 72 -5.89 10.25 17.25
C THR A 72 -6.63 9.71 16.03
N MET A 73 -6.83 10.51 14.98
CA MET A 73 -7.44 10.02 13.73
C MET A 73 -6.65 8.86 13.11
N LYS A 74 -5.32 8.98 13.04
CA LYS A 74 -4.45 7.91 12.50
C LYS A 74 -4.49 6.64 13.34
N HIS A 75 -4.57 6.77 14.66
CA HIS A 75 -4.66 5.66 15.58
C HIS A 75 -6.04 4.98 15.49
N VAL A 76 -7.13 5.75 15.49
CA VAL A 76 -8.51 5.23 15.33
C VAL A 76 -8.71 4.56 13.97
N TYR A 77 -8.11 5.09 12.91
CA TYR A 77 -8.10 4.44 11.60
C TYR A 77 -7.53 3.01 11.66
N ARG A 78 -6.39 2.84 12.35
CA ARG A 78 -5.72 1.53 12.51
C ARG A 78 -6.50 0.61 13.46
N LYS A 79 -7.15 1.13 14.50
CA LYS A 79 -8.15 0.37 15.28
C LYS A 79 -9.28 -0.13 14.39
N GLY A 80 -9.75 0.70 13.46
CA GLY A 80 -10.76 0.30 12.48
C GLY A 80 -10.28 -0.84 11.58
N LEU A 81 -9.02 -0.81 11.13
CA LEU A 81 -8.44 -1.90 10.35
C LEU A 81 -8.31 -3.21 11.17
N ASP A 82 -8.03 -3.12 12.47
CA ASP A 82 -8.01 -4.28 13.39
C ASP A 82 -9.39 -4.95 13.44
N VAL A 83 -10.44 -4.20 13.79
CA VAL A 83 -11.78 -4.78 13.94
C VAL A 83 -12.36 -5.29 12.62
N ARG A 84 -11.92 -4.74 11.48
CA ARG A 84 -12.39 -5.15 10.14
C ARG A 84 -11.61 -6.35 9.60
N TYR A 85 -10.30 -6.41 9.83
CA TYR A 85 -9.38 -7.29 9.09
C TYR A 85 -8.41 -8.09 9.95
N GLY A 86 -8.29 -7.77 11.24
CA GLY A 86 -7.29 -8.30 12.15
C GLY A 86 -5.90 -7.70 11.95
N ARG A 87 -5.07 -7.73 12.99
CA ARG A 87 -3.73 -7.12 12.99
C ARG A 87 -2.66 -7.93 12.27
N ILE A 88 -2.79 -9.26 12.27
CA ILE A 88 -1.79 -10.16 11.64
C ILE A 88 -1.55 -9.82 10.17
N MET A 89 -2.62 -9.60 9.39
CA MET A 89 -2.51 -9.23 7.97
C MET A 89 -1.81 -7.87 7.77
N GLN A 90 -1.93 -6.97 8.75
CA GLN A 90 -1.38 -5.62 8.67
C GLN A 90 0.13 -5.57 8.99
N ALA A 91 0.72 -6.68 9.44
CA ALA A 91 2.16 -6.82 9.65
C ALA A 91 2.90 -7.22 8.36
N ILE A 92 2.19 -7.42 7.24
CA ILE A 92 2.82 -7.64 5.93
C ILE A 92 3.50 -6.34 5.46
N ALA A 93 4.74 -6.45 5.02
CA ALA A 93 5.51 -5.34 4.47
C ALA A 93 5.70 -5.47 2.95
N GLY A 94 6.01 -4.37 2.27
CA GLY A 94 6.30 -4.35 0.84
C GLY A 94 6.93 -3.04 0.40
N VAL A 95 7.27 -2.95 -0.88
CA VAL A 95 7.88 -1.76 -1.47
C VAL A 95 6.85 -1.01 -2.30
N HIS A 96 6.75 0.30 -2.07
CA HIS A 96 6.00 1.20 -2.94
C HIS A 96 6.98 1.94 -3.86
N TYR A 97 6.86 1.76 -5.18
CA TYR A 97 7.66 2.48 -6.17
C TYR A 97 6.83 3.64 -6.75
N ASN A 98 7.26 4.87 -6.48
CA ASN A 98 6.60 6.08 -6.94
C ASN A 98 7.33 6.64 -8.16
N VAL A 99 6.62 6.82 -9.27
CA VAL A 99 7.22 7.30 -10.52
C VAL A 99 6.32 8.30 -11.24
N SER A 100 6.94 9.36 -11.74
CA SER A 100 6.34 10.34 -12.64
C SER A 100 7.17 10.45 -13.92
N LEU A 101 6.50 10.84 -14.99
CA LEU A 101 7.15 11.17 -16.26
C LEU A 101 7.33 12.69 -16.36
N PRO A 102 8.43 13.19 -16.95
CA PRO A 102 8.75 14.61 -16.99
C PRO A 102 7.70 15.41 -17.78
N ASP A 103 7.40 16.64 -17.33
CA ASP A 103 6.38 17.48 -17.95
C ASP A 103 6.67 17.80 -19.43
N ASP A 104 7.94 17.97 -19.80
CA ASP A 104 8.35 18.17 -21.20
C ASP A 104 7.93 17.02 -22.12
N MET A 105 7.97 15.78 -21.62
CA MET A 105 7.49 14.62 -22.39
C MET A 105 5.99 14.68 -22.60
N TRP A 106 5.22 15.10 -21.59
CA TRP A 106 3.77 15.27 -21.71
C TRP A 106 3.41 16.39 -22.70
N HIS A 107 4.16 17.50 -22.68
CA HIS A 107 4.00 18.57 -23.67
C HIS A 107 4.25 18.07 -25.09
N ALA A 108 5.37 17.40 -25.32
CA ALA A 108 5.72 16.83 -26.62
C ALA A 108 4.66 15.83 -27.13
N LEU A 109 4.21 14.90 -26.27
CA LEU A 109 3.17 13.93 -26.63
C LEU A 109 1.83 14.61 -26.98
N ARG A 110 1.44 15.63 -26.21
CA ARG A 110 0.20 16.39 -26.45
C ARG A 110 0.23 17.12 -27.80
N GLU A 111 1.37 17.66 -28.19
CA GLU A 111 1.58 18.29 -29.49
C GLU A 111 1.55 17.27 -30.63
N MET A 112 2.29 16.15 -30.49
CA MET A 112 2.34 15.09 -31.50
C MET A 112 0.96 14.49 -31.79
N GLU A 113 0.14 14.32 -30.76
CA GLU A 113 -1.23 13.80 -30.88
C GLU A 113 -2.26 14.86 -31.29
N LYS A 114 -1.83 16.10 -31.52
CA LYS A 114 -2.70 17.25 -31.87
C LYS A 114 -3.81 17.49 -30.82
N ALA A 115 -3.51 17.21 -29.55
CA ALA A 115 -4.43 17.33 -28.41
C ALA A 115 -4.25 18.66 -27.65
N THR A 116 -3.76 19.70 -28.32
CA THR A 116 -3.48 21.03 -27.73
C THR A 116 -4.74 21.78 -27.32
N ASN A 117 -5.92 21.33 -27.77
CA ASN A 117 -7.23 21.81 -27.31
C ASN A 117 -7.65 21.26 -25.94
N ILE A 118 -7.05 20.15 -25.47
CA ILE A 118 -7.36 19.55 -24.16
C ILE A 118 -6.46 20.21 -23.10
N PRO A 119 -6.97 20.67 -21.94
CA PRO A 119 -6.14 21.21 -20.86
C PRO A 119 -5.01 20.25 -20.45
N PHE A 120 -3.83 20.78 -20.11
CA PHE A 120 -2.64 19.98 -19.83
C PHE A 120 -2.86 18.90 -18.75
N ASN A 121 -3.45 19.27 -17.61
CA ASN A 121 -3.70 18.32 -16.51
C ASN A 121 -4.70 17.23 -16.89
N ASP A 122 -5.69 17.54 -17.72
CA ASP A 122 -6.70 16.58 -18.20
C ASP A 122 -6.08 15.59 -19.19
N TYR A 123 -5.23 16.10 -20.08
CA TYR A 123 -4.44 15.28 -21.00
C TYR A 123 -3.52 14.33 -20.22
N ARG A 124 -2.72 14.87 -19.28
CA ARG A 124 -1.80 14.10 -18.44
C ARG A 124 -2.53 13.04 -17.63
N SER A 125 -3.66 13.38 -17.00
CA SER A 125 -4.48 12.43 -16.25
C SER A 125 -5.03 11.32 -17.13
N THR A 126 -5.58 11.67 -18.31
CA THR A 126 -6.05 10.69 -19.29
C THR A 126 -4.96 9.69 -19.68
N ARG A 127 -3.74 10.17 -19.92
CA ARG A 127 -2.58 9.33 -20.27
C ARG A 127 -2.11 8.47 -19.10
N TYR A 128 -2.05 9.00 -17.88
CA TYR A 128 -1.77 8.21 -16.68
C TYR A 128 -2.80 7.09 -16.46
N PHE A 129 -4.09 7.35 -16.64
CA PHE A 129 -5.11 6.29 -16.56
C PHE A 129 -4.96 5.24 -17.67
N GLY A 130 -4.54 5.66 -18.87
CA GLY A 130 -4.09 4.73 -19.91
C GLY A 130 -2.97 3.82 -19.43
N MET A 131 -1.90 4.40 -18.89
CA MET A 131 -0.77 3.67 -18.35
C MET A 131 -1.18 2.72 -17.21
N ILE A 132 -2.04 3.16 -16.28
CA ILE A 132 -2.55 2.32 -15.19
C ILE A 132 -3.31 1.10 -15.75
N ARG A 133 -4.16 1.27 -16.78
CA ARG A 133 -4.84 0.13 -17.42
C ARG A 133 -3.85 -0.81 -18.11
N HIS A 134 -2.78 -0.29 -18.70
CA HIS A 134 -1.70 -1.11 -19.27
C HIS A 134 -0.94 -1.87 -18.17
N PHE A 135 -0.58 -1.19 -17.09
CA PHE A 135 0.09 -1.78 -15.94
C PHE A 135 -0.73 -2.94 -15.36
N ARG A 136 -2.01 -2.73 -15.07
CA ARG A 136 -2.89 -3.77 -14.49
C ARG A 136 -3.03 -5.02 -15.38
N ARG A 137 -2.84 -4.91 -16.70
CA ARG A 137 -2.83 -6.07 -17.60
C ARG A 137 -1.54 -6.90 -17.54
N HIS A 138 -0.45 -6.29 -17.08
CA HIS A 138 0.90 -6.87 -17.13
C HIS A 138 1.59 -6.94 -15.76
N SER A 139 0.95 -6.44 -14.69
CA SER A 139 1.52 -6.37 -13.34
C SER A 139 1.89 -7.74 -12.78
N TRP A 140 1.26 -8.81 -13.29
CA TRP A 140 1.64 -10.20 -13.02
C TRP A 140 3.11 -10.50 -13.32
N LEU A 141 3.73 -9.79 -14.27
CA LEU A 141 5.15 -9.99 -14.60
C LEU A 141 6.05 -9.54 -13.44
N LEU A 142 5.69 -8.46 -12.74
CA LEU A 142 6.40 -8.03 -11.53
C LEU A 142 6.23 -9.04 -10.41
N LEU A 143 5.02 -9.61 -10.26
CA LEU A 143 4.77 -10.66 -9.28
C LEU A 143 5.57 -11.93 -9.60
N TYR A 144 5.79 -12.23 -10.88
CA TYR A 144 6.55 -13.38 -11.32
C TYR A 144 8.05 -13.20 -11.12
N LEU A 145 8.59 -12.05 -11.54
CA LEU A 145 10.03 -11.78 -11.50
C LEU A 145 10.54 -11.44 -10.10
N PHE A 146 9.73 -10.70 -9.32
CA PHE A 146 10.15 -10.08 -8.07
C PHE A 146 9.28 -10.48 -6.86
N GLY A 147 8.35 -11.42 -7.04
CA GLY A 147 7.66 -12.03 -5.90
C GLY A 147 8.66 -12.80 -5.03
N ALA A 148 8.68 -12.49 -3.73
CA ALA A 148 9.67 -13.03 -2.80
C ALA A 148 9.02 -13.50 -1.49
N SER A 149 7.74 -13.90 -1.56
CA SER A 149 6.98 -14.39 -0.41
C SER A 149 6.28 -15.73 -0.66
N PRO A 150 6.99 -16.81 -1.04
CA PRO A 150 6.37 -18.11 -1.32
C PRO A 150 5.95 -18.89 -0.05
N ALA A 151 6.33 -18.41 1.13
CA ALA A 151 6.15 -19.08 2.41
C ALA A 151 5.62 -18.12 3.50
N ILE A 152 4.98 -18.70 4.51
CA ILE A 152 4.45 -18.02 5.70
C ILE A 152 4.73 -18.84 6.96
N ASP A 153 4.87 -18.15 8.09
CA ASP A 153 4.82 -18.80 9.40
C ASP A 153 3.40 -19.30 9.69
N LYS A 154 3.27 -20.44 10.40
CA LYS A 154 1.97 -21.03 10.76
C LYS A 154 1.11 -20.08 11.61
N SER A 155 1.72 -19.22 12.42
CA SER A 155 1.02 -18.20 13.21
C SER A 155 0.27 -17.16 12.36
N PHE A 156 0.60 -17.04 11.06
CA PHE A 156 -0.13 -16.18 10.14
C PHE A 156 -1.56 -16.67 9.87
N LEU A 157 -1.86 -17.94 10.16
CA LEU A 157 -3.18 -18.57 10.04
C LEU A 157 -3.75 -18.86 11.44
N PRO A 158 -4.24 -17.85 12.19
CA PRO A 158 -4.61 -18.00 13.60
C PRO A 158 -5.75 -19.00 13.83
N ASN A 159 -6.61 -19.20 12.83
CA ASN A 159 -7.74 -20.14 12.90
C ASN A 159 -7.34 -21.59 12.55
N GLY A 160 -6.07 -21.84 12.21
CA GLY A 160 -5.55 -23.15 11.80
C GLY A 160 -6.07 -23.65 10.45
N GLN A 161 -6.93 -22.89 9.76
CA GLN A 161 -7.42 -23.23 8.43
C GLN A 161 -6.31 -23.00 7.41
N VAL A 162 -5.73 -24.10 6.91
CA VAL A 162 -4.67 -24.09 5.91
C VAL A 162 -5.31 -24.19 4.52
N PRO A 163 -5.09 -23.21 3.62
CA PRO A 163 -5.54 -23.32 2.23
C PRO A 163 -4.91 -24.52 1.51
N ASP A 164 -5.68 -25.17 0.63
CA ASP A 164 -5.27 -26.39 -0.09
C ASP A 164 -3.94 -26.28 -0.87
N LYS A 165 -3.58 -25.06 -1.29
CA LYS A 165 -2.35 -24.80 -2.06
C LYS A 165 -1.09 -24.72 -1.19
N LEU A 166 -1.24 -24.60 0.14
CA LEU A 166 -0.12 -24.56 1.07
C LEU A 166 0.26 -25.97 1.52
N GLN A 167 1.56 -26.21 1.61
CA GLN A 167 2.16 -27.45 2.08
C GLN A 167 3.08 -27.14 3.27
N PRO A 168 3.25 -28.07 4.23
CA PRO A 168 4.28 -27.93 5.25
C PRO A 168 5.68 -27.86 4.63
N LEU A 169 6.47 -26.85 4.99
CA LEU A 169 7.91 -26.79 4.70
C LEU A 169 8.73 -27.23 5.90
N SER A 170 8.27 -26.89 7.11
CA SER A 170 8.92 -27.19 8.39
C SER A 170 7.88 -27.26 9.53
N ASP A 171 8.36 -27.39 10.77
CA ASP A 171 7.53 -27.41 11.97
C ASP A 171 6.69 -26.13 12.13
N ASP A 172 7.19 -24.98 11.67
CA ASP A 172 6.54 -23.67 11.84
C ASP A 172 6.25 -22.95 10.52
N THR A 173 6.52 -23.56 9.36
CA THR A 173 6.37 -22.89 8.06
C THR A 173 5.47 -23.66 7.09
N TYR A 174 4.56 -22.93 6.45
CA TYR A 174 3.86 -23.35 5.25
C TYR A 174 4.45 -22.67 4.01
N TYR A 175 4.42 -23.34 2.87
CA TYR A 175 4.82 -22.77 1.58
C TYR A 175 3.93 -23.27 0.44
N ALA A 176 3.86 -22.51 -0.63
CA ALA A 176 3.24 -22.97 -1.89
C ALA A 176 4.35 -23.19 -2.93
N PRO A 177 4.56 -24.44 -3.42
CA PRO A 177 5.71 -24.79 -4.26
C PRO A 177 5.91 -23.96 -5.53
N TYR A 178 4.83 -23.40 -6.08
CA TYR A 178 4.84 -22.59 -7.30
C TYR A 178 4.40 -21.14 -7.06
N ALA A 179 4.17 -20.73 -5.81
CA ALA A 179 3.86 -19.34 -5.52
C ALA A 179 5.11 -18.49 -5.67
N THR A 180 4.93 -17.28 -6.20
CA THR A 180 5.97 -16.24 -6.19
C THR A 180 5.74 -15.27 -5.04
N THR A 181 4.50 -14.81 -4.86
CA THR A 181 4.11 -13.89 -3.78
C THR A 181 2.78 -14.26 -3.12
N LEU A 182 2.84 -14.76 -1.89
CA LEU A 182 1.65 -14.98 -1.05
C LEU A 182 1.09 -13.66 -0.52
N ARG A 183 1.93 -12.62 -0.38
CA ARG A 183 1.51 -11.26 -0.02
C ARG A 183 0.47 -10.69 -1.00
N MET A 184 0.54 -11.04 -2.28
CA MET A 184 -0.43 -10.57 -3.28
C MET A 184 -1.62 -11.51 -3.49
N SER A 185 -1.69 -12.62 -2.73
CA SER A 185 -2.79 -13.60 -2.79
C SER A 185 -3.96 -13.24 -1.85
N ASP A 186 -4.96 -14.12 -1.77
CA ASP A 186 -6.07 -14.01 -0.81
C ASP A 186 -5.64 -14.12 0.66
N LEU A 187 -4.40 -14.58 0.93
CA LEU A 187 -3.79 -14.56 2.26
C LEU A 187 -3.21 -13.19 2.63
N GLY A 188 -2.94 -12.35 1.63
CA GLY A 188 -2.41 -11.02 1.85
C GLY A 188 -3.51 -9.99 2.08
N TYR A 189 -3.29 -8.78 1.57
CA TYR A 189 -4.17 -7.63 1.79
C TYR A 189 -5.52 -7.65 1.03
N GLN A 190 -5.95 -8.78 0.47
CA GLN A 190 -7.21 -8.87 -0.27
C GLN A 190 -8.38 -9.22 0.67
N ASN A 191 -9.24 -8.24 0.97
CA ASN A 191 -10.46 -8.51 1.73
C ASN A 191 -11.70 -8.67 0.82
N LYS A 192 -12.59 -9.60 1.18
CA LYS A 192 -13.89 -9.86 0.54
C LYS A 192 -14.75 -8.60 0.33
N VAL A 193 -14.77 -7.66 1.28
CA VAL A 193 -15.56 -6.42 1.15
C VAL A 193 -15.03 -5.55 0.00
N GLN A 194 -13.71 -5.41 -0.10
CA GLN A 194 -13.09 -4.62 -1.17
C GLN A 194 -13.14 -5.32 -2.53
N SER A 195 -13.24 -6.66 -2.58
CA SER A 195 -13.42 -7.40 -3.83
C SER A 195 -14.73 -7.02 -4.57
N GLN A 196 -15.71 -6.46 -3.85
CA GLN A 196 -16.96 -5.96 -4.42
C GLN A 196 -16.80 -4.55 -5.01
N LEU A 197 -15.75 -3.80 -4.63
CA LEU A 197 -15.46 -2.48 -5.18
C LEU A 197 -14.92 -2.59 -6.60
N LYS A 198 -15.81 -2.43 -7.57
CA LYS A 198 -15.45 -2.34 -8.99
C LYS A 198 -14.91 -0.95 -9.33
N ILE A 199 -13.70 -0.63 -8.88
CA ILE A 199 -13.05 0.64 -9.22
C ILE A 199 -12.76 0.72 -10.72
N CYS A 200 -13.25 1.79 -11.35
CA CYS A 200 -13.08 2.02 -12.78
C CYS A 200 -11.88 2.94 -13.07
N PHE A 201 -10.86 2.40 -13.73
CA PHE A 201 -9.66 3.12 -14.15
C PHE A 201 -9.76 3.69 -15.58
N ASN A 202 -10.96 4.00 -16.07
CA ASN A 202 -11.15 4.58 -17.40
C ASN A 202 -10.92 6.09 -17.42
N SER A 203 -11.33 6.79 -16.37
CA SER A 203 -11.17 8.23 -16.21
C SER A 203 -10.94 8.60 -14.75
N LEU A 204 -10.36 9.78 -14.55
CA LEU A 204 -10.16 10.38 -13.23
C LEU A 204 -11.48 10.56 -12.47
N SER A 205 -12.51 11.07 -13.16
CA SER A 205 -13.84 11.29 -12.57
C SER A 205 -14.48 9.98 -12.09
N ASN A 206 -14.41 8.92 -12.89
CA ASN A 206 -14.95 7.62 -12.50
C ASN A 206 -14.23 7.09 -11.26
N TYR A 207 -12.89 7.15 -11.25
CA TYR A 207 -12.08 6.71 -10.13
C TYR A 207 -12.41 7.45 -8.83
N VAL A 208 -12.42 8.79 -8.87
CA VAL A 208 -12.72 9.64 -7.70
C VAL A 208 -14.15 9.39 -7.22
N ASN A 209 -15.13 9.31 -8.12
CA ASN A 209 -16.53 9.09 -7.75
C ASN A 209 -16.75 7.71 -7.12
N THR A 210 -16.09 6.66 -7.61
CA THR A 210 -16.22 5.32 -7.00
C THR A 210 -15.58 5.28 -5.61
N LEU A 211 -14.42 5.90 -5.41
CA LEU A 211 -13.82 6.00 -4.08
C LEU A 211 -14.69 6.82 -3.12
N ARG A 212 -15.20 7.97 -3.58
CA ARG A 212 -16.10 8.84 -2.81
C ARG A 212 -17.37 8.10 -2.40
N HIS A 213 -17.93 7.29 -3.30
CA HIS A 213 -19.05 6.42 -2.98
C HIS A 213 -18.68 5.45 -1.86
N ALA A 214 -17.58 4.69 -2.01
CA ALA A 214 -17.14 3.71 -1.03
C ALA A 214 -16.88 4.29 0.38
N ILE A 215 -16.30 5.50 0.48
CA ILE A 215 -16.11 6.17 1.79
C ILE A 215 -17.40 6.73 2.40
N SER A 216 -18.50 6.75 1.65
CA SER A 216 -19.79 7.32 2.06
C SER A 216 -20.91 6.29 2.20
N THR A 217 -20.67 5.04 1.80
CA THR A 217 -21.66 3.96 1.81
C THR A 217 -21.49 3.09 3.06
N PRO A 218 -22.48 3.03 3.96
CA PRO A 218 -22.45 2.15 5.12
C PRO A 218 -22.31 0.67 4.72
N TRP A 219 -21.63 -0.12 5.56
CA TRP A 219 -21.52 -1.56 5.41
C TRP A 219 -22.12 -2.27 6.64
N PRO A 220 -23.15 -3.12 6.47
CA PRO A 220 -23.89 -3.70 7.60
C PRO A 220 -23.02 -4.41 8.64
N ASP A 221 -22.00 -5.17 8.21
CA ASP A 221 -21.12 -5.87 9.15
C ASP A 221 -20.28 -4.88 9.98
N TYR A 222 -19.90 -3.74 9.40
CA TYR A 222 -19.14 -2.72 10.10
C TYR A 222 -20.01 -1.84 10.99
N GLU A 223 -21.29 -1.66 10.64
CA GLU A 223 -22.27 -1.03 11.53
C GLU A 223 -22.52 -1.88 12.77
N ALA A 224 -22.62 -3.21 12.59
CA ALA A 224 -22.81 -4.16 13.68
C ALA A 224 -21.63 -4.18 14.68
N LEU A 225 -20.41 -3.89 14.22
CA LEU A 225 -19.23 -3.71 15.10
C LEU A 225 -19.30 -2.41 15.93
N GLY A 226 -20.08 -1.42 15.49
CA GLY A 226 -20.19 -0.12 16.13
C GLY A 226 -18.99 0.80 15.84
N VAL A 227 -19.24 2.11 15.80
CA VAL A 227 -18.18 3.13 15.59
C VAL A 227 -17.48 3.50 16.91
N ARG A 228 -18.22 3.44 18.01
CA ARG A 228 -17.74 3.70 19.38
C ARG A 228 -18.24 2.62 20.33
N ASN A 229 -17.43 2.33 21.34
CA ASN A 229 -17.82 1.54 22.51
C ASN A 229 -17.64 2.42 23.76
N GLY A 230 -18.75 2.93 24.29
CA GLY A 230 -18.72 3.96 25.32
C GLY A 230 -17.98 5.21 24.81
N ASP A 231 -16.94 5.61 25.53
CA ASP A 231 -16.13 6.77 25.16
C ASP A 231 -15.07 6.47 24.09
N GLU A 232 -14.75 5.20 23.83
CA GLU A 232 -13.67 4.81 22.94
C GLU A 232 -14.10 4.67 21.48
N TRP A 233 -13.32 5.25 20.57
CA TRP A 233 -13.47 5.07 19.13
C TRP A 233 -12.90 3.71 18.69
N GLN A 234 -13.70 2.96 17.93
CA GLN A 234 -13.33 1.65 17.38
C GLN A 234 -12.93 1.75 15.89
N GLN A 235 -13.56 2.67 15.16
CA GLN A 235 -13.30 2.95 13.74
C GLN A 235 -13.71 4.39 13.44
N LEU A 236 -13.26 4.96 12.31
CA LEU A 236 -13.62 6.34 11.92
C LEU A 236 -15.08 6.48 11.50
N ASN A 237 -15.61 5.45 10.84
CA ASN A 237 -17.01 5.32 10.40
C ASN A 237 -17.31 3.84 10.17
N ALA A 238 -18.55 3.51 9.82
CA ALA A 238 -18.99 2.15 9.46
C ALA A 238 -19.21 1.98 7.95
N ASN A 239 -18.50 2.74 7.12
CA ASN A 239 -18.61 2.68 5.66
C ASN A 239 -17.69 1.62 5.06
N ILE A 240 -17.92 1.25 3.79
CA ILE A 240 -17.11 0.26 3.05
C ILE A 240 -15.61 0.55 3.20
N LEU A 241 -15.23 1.83 3.12
CA LEU A 241 -13.89 2.31 3.45
C LEU A 241 -13.98 3.42 4.51
N GLN A 242 -13.09 3.44 5.49
CA GLN A 242 -13.00 4.55 6.44
C GLN A 242 -12.53 5.83 5.75
N ILE A 243 -11.49 5.71 4.93
CA ILE A 243 -10.84 6.79 4.15
C ILE A 243 -10.29 6.21 2.84
N GLU A 244 -9.88 7.07 1.90
CA GLU A 244 -9.38 6.63 0.59
C GLU A 244 -8.14 5.72 0.69
N ASN A 245 -7.33 5.87 1.74
CA ASN A 245 -6.11 5.09 1.94
C ASN A 245 -6.38 3.60 2.22
N GLU A 246 -7.58 3.25 2.69
CA GLU A 246 -7.99 1.86 2.98
C GLU A 246 -8.16 1.02 1.70
N TYR A 247 -8.38 1.67 0.55
CA TYR A 247 -8.60 0.98 -0.73
C TYR A 247 -7.33 0.27 -1.24
N TYR A 248 -7.24 -1.03 -1.05
CA TYR A 248 -6.10 -1.82 -1.52
C TYR A 248 -6.09 -1.93 -3.05
N SER A 249 -4.96 -1.59 -3.67
CA SER A 249 -4.73 -1.69 -5.12
C SER A 249 -3.26 -1.95 -5.40
N ASP A 250 -2.97 -2.65 -6.51
CA ASP A 250 -1.63 -2.92 -7.01
C ASP A 250 -0.93 -1.66 -7.57
N ILE A 251 -1.72 -0.69 -8.00
CA ILE A 251 -1.27 0.63 -8.47
C ILE A 251 -2.29 1.70 -8.10
N ARG A 252 -1.83 2.92 -7.78
CA ARG A 252 -2.70 4.08 -7.51
C ARG A 252 -2.26 5.32 -8.28
N PRO A 253 -3.19 6.11 -8.86
CA PRO A 253 -2.90 7.47 -9.29
C PRO A 253 -2.72 8.37 -8.05
N LYS A 254 -1.76 9.29 -8.10
CA LYS A 254 -1.42 10.14 -6.96
C LYS A 254 -1.20 11.60 -7.37
N ARG A 255 -1.42 12.47 -6.40
CA ARG A 255 -1.09 13.90 -6.38
C ARG A 255 -0.64 14.26 -4.99
N VAL A 256 0.38 15.11 -4.85
CA VAL A 256 0.74 15.65 -3.53
C VAL A 256 -0.44 16.48 -3.01
N ALA A 257 -0.98 16.07 -1.86
CA ALA A 257 -2.07 16.76 -1.18
C ALA A 257 -1.53 17.99 -0.44
N LYS A 258 -2.27 19.09 -0.49
CA LYS A 258 -2.01 20.27 0.32
C LYS A 258 -2.51 20.04 1.75
N HIS A 259 -2.13 20.94 2.67
CA HIS A 259 -2.64 20.90 4.04
C HIS A 259 -4.18 20.93 4.04
N ASN A 260 -4.81 20.04 4.82
CA ASN A 260 -6.25 19.84 4.92
C ASN A 260 -6.96 19.46 3.61
N GLU A 261 -6.26 18.77 2.71
CA GLU A 261 -6.82 18.25 1.48
C GLU A 261 -6.77 16.72 1.46
N THR A 262 -7.85 16.06 1.06
CA THR A 262 -7.86 14.60 0.90
C THR A 262 -7.16 14.19 -0.41
N PRO A 263 -6.67 12.93 -0.52
CA PRO A 263 -6.08 12.45 -1.77
C PRO A 263 -7.02 12.57 -2.98
N SER A 264 -8.33 12.32 -2.78
CA SER A 264 -9.32 12.43 -3.86
C SER A 264 -9.55 13.88 -4.30
N GLN A 265 -9.59 14.83 -3.35
CA GLN A 265 -9.68 16.26 -3.66
C GLN A 265 -8.45 16.76 -4.43
N ALA A 266 -7.25 16.35 -4.03
CA ALA A 266 -6.01 16.71 -4.72
C ALA A 266 -6.01 16.24 -6.18
N LEU A 267 -6.45 15.00 -6.41
CA LEU A 267 -6.58 14.40 -7.74
C LEU A 267 -7.65 15.12 -8.57
N GLU A 268 -8.84 15.38 -8.03
CA GLU A 268 -9.94 16.05 -8.73
C GLU A 268 -9.56 17.50 -9.13
N ALA A 269 -8.91 18.23 -8.23
CA ALA A 269 -8.57 19.62 -8.46
C ALA A 269 -7.39 19.83 -9.43
N ARG A 270 -6.44 18.89 -9.49
CA ARG A 270 -5.16 19.11 -10.19
C ARG A 270 -4.72 17.95 -11.08
N GLY A 271 -5.54 16.92 -11.22
CA GLY A 271 -5.20 15.73 -11.99
C GLY A 271 -4.10 14.88 -11.37
N VAL A 272 -3.76 13.81 -12.08
CA VAL A 272 -2.68 12.89 -11.69
C VAL A 272 -1.32 13.55 -11.92
N GLU A 273 -0.39 13.35 -10.98
CA GLU A 273 0.98 13.85 -11.04
C GLU A 273 1.99 12.72 -11.13
N TYR A 274 1.75 11.62 -10.42
CA TYR A 274 2.58 10.42 -10.44
C TYR A 274 1.72 9.17 -10.19
N ILE A 275 2.33 7.99 -10.39
CA ILE A 275 1.73 6.71 -10.02
C ILE A 275 2.54 6.05 -8.90
N GLU A 276 1.84 5.35 -8.02
CA GLU A 276 2.40 4.56 -6.94
C GLU A 276 2.15 3.09 -7.26
N VAL A 277 3.21 2.35 -7.62
CA VAL A 277 3.21 0.90 -7.78
C VAL A 277 3.38 0.24 -6.41
N ARG A 278 2.48 -0.67 -6.06
CA ARG A 278 2.35 -1.21 -4.69
C ARG A 278 2.49 -2.72 -4.59
N CYS A 279 2.69 -3.39 -5.72
CA CYS A 279 2.69 -4.85 -5.80
C CYS A 279 4.06 -5.50 -5.58
N LEU A 280 5.10 -4.73 -5.29
CA LEU A 280 6.45 -5.26 -5.05
C LEU A 280 6.58 -5.81 -3.63
N ASP A 281 7.06 -7.04 -3.51
CA ASP A 281 7.51 -7.59 -2.24
C ASP A 281 8.85 -6.96 -1.85
N LEU A 282 9.21 -7.06 -0.56
CA LEU A 282 10.58 -6.84 -0.11
C LEU A 282 11.48 -7.90 -0.73
N ASN A 283 12.64 -7.48 -1.22
CA ASN A 283 13.70 -8.36 -1.67
C ASN A 283 14.53 -8.82 -0.46
N PRO A 284 14.39 -10.08 0.01
CA PRO A 284 15.11 -10.56 1.19
C PRO A 284 16.62 -10.76 0.95
N PHE A 285 17.09 -10.61 -0.28
CA PHE A 285 18.49 -10.75 -0.67
C PHE A 285 19.23 -9.40 -0.76
N ASP A 286 18.54 -8.29 -0.53
CA ASP A 286 19.12 -6.95 -0.55
C ASP A 286 18.84 -6.23 0.78
N PRO A 287 19.84 -5.60 1.43
CA PRO A 287 19.65 -4.93 2.72
C PRO A 287 18.67 -3.76 2.69
N LEU A 288 18.38 -3.19 1.51
CA LEU A 288 17.42 -2.10 1.33
C LEU A 288 16.03 -2.61 0.93
N GLY A 289 15.84 -3.93 0.79
CA GLY A 289 14.58 -4.53 0.37
C GLY A 289 14.23 -4.30 -1.11
N VAL A 290 15.09 -3.64 -1.89
CA VAL A 290 14.92 -3.41 -3.33
C VAL A 290 16.26 -3.09 -3.98
N THR A 291 16.47 -3.55 -5.22
CA THR A 291 17.71 -3.33 -5.99
C THR A 291 17.53 -2.27 -7.07
N GLU A 292 18.64 -1.68 -7.52
CA GLU A 292 18.65 -0.78 -8.68
C GLU A 292 18.11 -1.46 -9.95
N SER A 293 18.40 -2.75 -10.14
CA SER A 293 17.90 -3.52 -11.30
C SER A 293 16.38 -3.66 -11.28
N GLN A 294 15.78 -3.88 -10.10
CA GLN A 294 14.33 -3.90 -9.94
C GLN A 294 13.73 -2.53 -10.26
N MET A 295 14.31 -1.45 -9.73
CA MET A 295 13.83 -0.09 -9.99
C MET A 295 13.93 0.32 -11.47
N ARG A 296 14.97 -0.11 -12.18
CA ARG A 296 15.14 0.16 -13.62
C ARG A 296 14.21 -0.67 -14.50
N PHE A 297 13.78 -1.85 -14.03
CA PHE A 297 12.82 -2.68 -14.75
C PHE A 297 11.40 -2.10 -14.69
N VAL A 298 11.01 -1.57 -13.54
CA VAL A 298 9.68 -0.99 -13.28
C VAL A 298 9.51 0.34 -14.01
#